data_AF-A0A382MMF6-F1
#
_entry.id   AF-A0A382MMF6-F1
#
_cell.length_a   1.000
_cell.length_b   1.000
_cell.length_c   1.000
_cell.angle_alpha   90.00
_cell.angle_beta   90.00
_cell.angle_gamma   90.00
#
_symmetry.space_group_name_H-M   'P 1'
#
loop_
_entity.id
_entity.type
_entity.pdbx_description
1 polymer ?
#
loop_
_entity_poly.entity_id
_entity_poly.type
_entity_poly.pdbx_seq_one_letter_code
_entity_poly.pdbx_strand_id
1 'polypeptide(L)'
;PDSIIVKYVPTLGYTGSDSFVYEVIDGNGGIDTATVNISVANNNIPVANDSQNDVVAEEPATIDLNISDPDNGDVLSIIITDLPDNGRIDQVVYNSQSSHNYYYDAVGIEVGDEVDLEAMSSRILTSFDFEYWSDISGSQSATGLIRIYSNDGDSYVGVGVSAPGGAGYGSNQPGRLLYQSSPINIANGLNTVLIDDILLVVPEKITWTFGVTTSDALNAGVIFSGTANPGGSLDDFWLKTATGWELNQGGGLTDTSSTNNFRAKVFAYDVTSPSIVYTSNPGFQGSDSVTYKVLDGKGGETVATAYFNVQTSFFGLDGDMDGLPDGEEALWGTDPAVWDTDGDGFSDGEEVWMGSNPTDMFDKPFKSEGSSGDMPVLTQEP
;
A
#
# COMPACT_ATOMS: atom_id res chain seq x y z
N PRO A 1 -11.75 35.94 23.77
CA PRO A 1 -12.78 35.14 24.48
C PRO A 1 -12.07 33.98 25.15
N ASP A 2 -12.40 33.68 26.39
CA ASP A 2 -11.81 32.54 27.09
C ASP A 2 -12.47 31.26 26.61
N SER A 3 -11.67 30.20 26.41
CA SER A 3 -12.15 28.89 25.96
C SER A 3 -11.50 27.80 26.79
N ILE A 4 -12.26 26.77 27.12
CA ILE A 4 -11.80 25.59 27.84
C ILE A 4 -12.15 24.34 27.02
N ILE A 5 -11.27 23.34 27.04
CA ILE A 5 -11.50 22.05 26.40
C ILE A 5 -11.71 21.02 27.51
N VAL A 6 -12.87 20.35 27.47
CA VAL A 6 -13.18 19.23 28.36
C VAL A 6 -13.06 17.93 27.56
N LYS A 7 -12.34 16.94 28.11
CA LYS A 7 -12.28 15.60 27.55
C LYS A 7 -13.22 14.70 28.33
N TYR A 8 -14.14 14.05 27.62
CA TYR A 8 -15.06 13.06 28.17
C TYR A 8 -14.75 11.70 27.56
N VAL A 9 -14.64 10.68 28.41
CA VAL A 9 -14.48 9.29 27.98
C VAL A 9 -15.54 8.49 28.74
N PRO A 10 -16.54 7.91 28.04
CA PRO A 10 -17.54 7.08 28.70
C PRO A 10 -16.87 5.84 29.29
N THR A 11 -17.49 5.26 30.32
CA THR A 11 -17.04 3.94 30.81
C THR A 11 -17.17 2.93 29.66
N LEU A 12 -16.22 2.00 29.55
CA LEU A 12 -16.25 0.98 28.49
C LEU A 12 -17.61 0.25 28.46
N GLY A 13 -18.24 0.24 27.30
CA GLY A 13 -19.57 -0.35 27.09
C GLY A 13 -20.76 0.48 27.58
N TYR A 14 -20.54 1.70 28.09
CA TYR A 14 -21.65 2.59 28.46
C TYR A 14 -22.34 3.16 27.23
N THR A 15 -23.66 3.13 27.25
CA THR A 15 -24.53 3.68 26.20
C THR A 15 -25.69 4.40 26.89
N GLY A 16 -26.03 5.60 26.46
CA GLY A 16 -27.08 6.41 27.04
C GLY A 16 -26.67 7.86 27.31
N SER A 17 -27.55 8.59 28.01
CA SER A 17 -27.32 10.00 28.32
C SER A 17 -26.40 10.16 29.53
N ASP A 18 -25.50 11.13 29.48
CA ASP A 18 -24.66 11.56 30.60
C ASP A 18 -24.66 13.09 30.69
N SER A 19 -24.21 13.65 31.79
CA SER A 19 -24.13 15.10 31.94
C SER A 19 -23.14 15.53 33.01
N PHE A 20 -22.62 16.74 32.85
CA PHE A 20 -21.93 17.43 33.92
C PHE A 20 -22.33 18.90 33.98
N VAL A 21 -22.23 19.49 35.17
CA VAL A 21 -22.50 20.91 35.40
C VAL A 21 -21.16 21.60 35.61
N TYR A 22 -20.97 22.77 34.98
CA TYR A 22 -19.82 23.63 35.23
C TYR A 22 -20.28 25.00 35.70
N GLU A 23 -19.39 25.66 36.45
CA GLU A 23 -19.58 26.99 37.01
C GLU A 23 -18.59 27.97 36.36
N VAL A 24 -19.04 29.18 36.06
CA VAL A 24 -18.23 30.29 35.53
C VAL A 24 -18.23 31.41 36.56
N ILE A 25 -17.03 31.89 36.93
CA ILE A 25 -16.84 32.93 37.94
C ILE A 25 -16.06 34.09 37.30
N ASP A 26 -16.55 35.33 37.46
CA ASP A 26 -15.97 36.53 36.83
C ASP A 26 -14.86 37.21 37.65
N GLY A 27 -14.51 36.65 38.81
CA GLY A 27 -13.52 37.20 39.75
C GLY A 27 -13.99 38.42 40.56
N ASN A 28 -15.20 38.95 40.30
CA ASN A 28 -15.81 40.10 40.97
C ASN A 28 -17.08 39.74 41.75
N GLY A 29 -17.34 38.44 41.93
CA GLY A 29 -18.47 37.91 42.70
C GLY A 29 -19.67 37.50 41.83
N GLY A 30 -19.60 37.63 40.51
CA GLY A 30 -20.55 37.07 39.57
C GLY A 30 -20.28 35.57 39.37
N ILE A 31 -21.35 34.77 39.42
CA ILE A 31 -21.33 33.32 39.25
C ILE A 31 -22.49 32.92 38.35
N ASP A 32 -22.25 32.02 37.41
CA ASP A 32 -23.28 31.35 36.61
C ASP A 32 -22.96 29.85 36.44
N THR A 33 -23.98 29.03 36.18
CA THR A 33 -23.83 27.59 35.99
C THR A 33 -24.51 27.13 34.72
N ALA A 34 -23.88 26.20 33.99
CA ALA A 34 -24.47 25.57 32.82
C ALA A 34 -24.28 24.05 32.85
N THR A 35 -25.20 23.34 32.20
CA THR A 35 -25.17 21.89 32.08
C THR A 35 -24.75 21.51 30.68
N VAL A 36 -23.78 20.60 30.57
CA VAL A 36 -23.42 19.92 29.32
C VAL A 36 -24.11 18.57 29.34
N ASN A 37 -24.97 18.33 28.34
CA ASN A 37 -25.61 17.04 28.11
C ASN A 37 -24.81 16.26 27.07
N ILE A 38 -24.61 14.97 27.33
CA ILE A 38 -23.84 14.05 26.50
C ILE A 38 -24.76 12.88 26.14
N SER A 39 -24.67 12.38 24.92
CA SER A 39 -25.35 11.16 24.49
C SER A 39 -24.31 10.20 23.93
N VAL A 40 -24.22 9.01 24.50
CA VAL A 40 -23.31 7.94 24.08
C VAL A 40 -24.12 6.91 23.31
N ALA A 41 -23.87 6.81 22.00
CA ALA A 41 -24.54 5.83 21.14
C ALA A 41 -24.01 4.41 21.39
N ASN A 42 -24.79 3.41 20.96
CA ASN A 42 -24.26 2.04 20.85
C ASN A 42 -23.22 2.00 19.75
N ASN A 43 -22.16 1.21 19.96
CA ASN A 43 -21.22 0.86 18.92
C ASN A 43 -21.76 -0.37 18.16
N ASN A 44 -22.04 -0.19 16.89
CA ASN A 44 -22.32 -1.23 15.93
C ASN A 44 -21.00 -1.83 15.45
N ILE A 45 -21.05 -3.06 14.95
CA ILE A 45 -19.89 -3.73 14.37
C ILE A 45 -19.80 -3.31 12.89
N PRO A 46 -18.59 -3.10 12.34
CA PRO A 46 -18.43 -2.82 10.92
C PRO A 46 -18.92 -4.00 10.08
N VAL A 47 -19.29 -3.70 8.84
CA VAL A 47 -19.71 -4.67 7.83
C VAL A 47 -18.59 -4.78 6.79
N ALA A 48 -18.24 -6.01 6.43
CA ALA A 48 -17.35 -6.32 5.32
C ALA A 48 -17.92 -7.53 4.58
N ASN A 49 -17.92 -7.48 3.26
CA ASN A 49 -18.43 -8.55 2.41
C ASN A 49 -17.32 -9.09 1.52
N ASP A 50 -17.37 -10.39 1.25
CA ASP A 50 -16.50 -11.00 0.26
C ASP A 50 -16.75 -10.40 -1.13
N SER A 51 -15.71 -10.33 -1.95
CA SER A 51 -15.78 -9.85 -3.34
C SER A 51 -15.08 -10.81 -4.30
N GLN A 52 -15.52 -10.81 -5.55
CA GLN A 52 -14.87 -11.48 -6.67
C GLN A 52 -14.38 -10.40 -7.63
N ASN A 53 -13.14 -10.52 -8.09
CA ASN A 53 -12.51 -9.52 -8.92
C ASN A 53 -11.73 -10.21 -10.03
N ASP A 54 -12.07 -9.90 -11.28
CA ASP A 54 -11.30 -10.33 -12.44
C ASP A 54 -10.14 -9.36 -12.63
N VAL A 55 -8.92 -9.89 -12.82
CA VAL A 55 -7.70 -9.07 -12.89
C VAL A 55 -6.78 -9.56 -14.00
N VAL A 56 -6.09 -8.62 -14.65
CA VAL A 56 -5.06 -8.95 -15.65
C VAL A 56 -3.79 -9.40 -14.92
N ALA A 57 -3.24 -10.52 -15.34
CA ALA A 57 -1.98 -11.05 -14.83
C ALA A 57 -0.85 -10.03 -14.96
N GLU A 58 -0.02 -9.91 -13.92
CA GLU A 58 1.17 -9.06 -13.83
C GLU A 58 0.92 -7.55 -13.84
N GLU A 59 -0.33 -7.11 -14.00
CA GLU A 59 -0.72 -5.71 -13.93
C GLU A 59 -1.26 -5.37 -12.54
N PRO A 60 -0.93 -4.18 -12.00
CA PRO A 60 -1.50 -3.74 -10.73
C PRO A 60 -2.99 -3.40 -10.90
N ALA A 61 -3.84 -4.09 -10.14
CA ALA A 61 -5.28 -3.86 -10.09
C ALA A 61 -5.67 -3.20 -8.75
N THR A 62 -6.39 -2.07 -8.81
CA THR A 62 -7.00 -1.44 -7.64
C THR A 62 -8.32 -2.15 -7.32
N ILE A 63 -8.47 -2.60 -6.09
CA ILE A 63 -9.62 -3.38 -5.62
C ILE A 63 -10.30 -2.60 -4.51
N ASP A 64 -11.54 -2.18 -4.76
CA ASP A 64 -12.38 -1.53 -3.76
C ASP A 64 -13.00 -2.58 -2.84
N LEU A 65 -12.73 -2.47 -1.54
CA LEU A 65 -13.26 -3.38 -0.54
C LEU A 65 -14.69 -2.98 -0.19
N ASN A 66 -15.60 -3.97 -0.17
CA ASN A 66 -17.00 -3.77 0.19
C ASN A 66 -17.14 -3.68 1.72
N ILE A 67 -16.84 -2.50 2.27
CA ILE A 67 -16.83 -2.23 3.70
C ILE A 67 -17.72 -1.03 4.06
N SER A 68 -18.35 -1.07 5.23
CA SER A 68 -19.14 0.05 5.76
C SER A 68 -19.26 -0.03 7.27
N ASP A 69 -19.59 1.08 7.92
CA ASP A 69 -19.96 1.12 9.33
C ASP A 69 -21.30 1.83 9.52
N PRO A 70 -22.27 1.25 10.26
CA PRO A 70 -23.50 1.95 10.62
C PRO A 70 -23.27 3.21 11.49
N ASP A 71 -22.16 3.30 12.21
CA ASP A 71 -21.84 4.41 13.08
C ASP A 71 -21.19 5.58 12.32
N ASN A 72 -21.90 6.71 12.32
CA ASN A 72 -21.49 7.88 11.58
C ASN A 72 -20.26 8.55 12.22
N GLY A 73 -19.16 8.60 11.47
CA GLY A 73 -17.93 9.28 11.85
C GLY A 73 -16.84 8.37 12.38
N ASP A 74 -17.07 7.05 12.42
CA ASP A 74 -16.01 6.09 12.69
C ASP A 74 -15.06 5.97 11.50
N VAL A 75 -13.76 5.84 11.81
CA VAL A 75 -12.70 5.68 10.82
C VAL A 75 -12.34 4.21 10.77
N LEU A 76 -12.62 3.58 9.64
CA LEU A 76 -12.31 2.17 9.44
C LEU A 76 -10.82 1.96 9.19
N SER A 77 -10.27 0.91 9.78
CA SER A 77 -8.91 0.44 9.54
C SER A 77 -8.93 -1.00 9.04
N ILE A 78 -8.11 -1.29 8.04
CA ILE A 78 -7.99 -2.57 7.34
C ILE A 78 -6.64 -3.19 7.67
N ILE A 79 -6.68 -4.44 8.12
CA ILE A 79 -5.49 -5.24 8.42
C ILE A 79 -5.56 -6.50 7.57
N ILE A 80 -4.60 -6.68 6.67
CA ILE A 80 -4.44 -7.94 5.94
C ILE A 80 -3.99 -9.01 6.94
N THR A 81 -4.73 -10.12 7.02
CA THR A 81 -4.41 -11.23 7.92
C THR A 81 -3.77 -12.39 7.19
N ASP A 82 -4.15 -12.59 5.92
CA ASP A 82 -3.57 -13.62 5.05
C ASP A 82 -3.29 -12.99 3.68
N LEU A 83 -2.01 -12.98 3.30
CA LEU A 83 -1.55 -12.48 2.00
C LEU A 83 -1.91 -13.48 0.88
N PRO A 84 -2.00 -13.02 -0.38
CA PRO A 84 -2.15 -13.90 -1.53
C PRO A 84 -0.99 -14.88 -1.67
N ASP A 85 -1.28 -16.09 -2.16
CA ASP A 85 -0.26 -17.12 -2.37
C ASP A 85 0.49 -16.91 -3.70
N ASN A 86 -0.13 -16.23 -4.67
CA ASN A 86 0.36 -16.08 -6.04
C ASN A 86 0.34 -14.62 -6.51
N GLY A 87 0.47 -13.70 -5.57
CA GLY A 87 0.53 -12.27 -5.82
C GLY A 87 0.89 -11.52 -4.55
N ARG A 88 0.71 -10.21 -4.58
CA ARG A 88 1.00 -9.34 -3.45
C ARG A 88 -0.05 -8.23 -3.33
N ILE A 89 -0.18 -7.71 -2.11
CA ILE A 89 -1.02 -6.56 -1.80
C ILE A 89 -0.13 -5.38 -1.46
N ASP A 90 0.07 -4.48 -2.41
CA ASP A 90 0.88 -3.30 -2.19
C ASP A 90 0.79 -2.21 -3.25
N GLN A 91 1.18 -1.01 -2.80
CA GLN A 91 1.61 0.09 -3.64
C GLN A 91 3.10 0.34 -3.44
N VAL A 92 3.75 0.82 -4.50
CA VAL A 92 5.14 1.29 -4.42
C VAL A 92 5.15 2.62 -3.67
N VAL A 93 5.74 2.64 -2.48
CA VAL A 93 5.82 3.83 -1.62
C VAL A 93 7.21 4.47 -1.60
N TYR A 94 8.22 3.69 -1.91
CA TYR A 94 9.58 4.16 -2.15
C TYR A 94 10.16 3.37 -3.32
N ASN A 95 10.85 4.03 -4.23
CA ASN A 95 11.56 3.36 -5.31
C ASN A 95 12.78 4.14 -5.75
N SER A 96 13.96 3.55 -5.54
CA SER A 96 15.22 4.08 -6.04
C SER A 96 15.88 3.07 -6.98
N GLN A 97 16.15 3.51 -8.21
CA GLN A 97 16.67 2.66 -9.26
C GLN A 97 18.20 2.60 -9.23
N SER A 98 18.74 1.43 -9.54
CA SER A 98 20.15 1.11 -9.38
C SER A 98 21.07 1.95 -10.27
N SER A 99 22.17 2.41 -9.69
CA SER A 99 23.36 2.90 -10.39
C SER A 99 24.43 1.80 -10.33
N HIS A 100 24.37 0.89 -11.30
CA HIS A 100 25.14 -0.38 -11.33
C HIS A 100 26.68 -0.23 -11.38
N ASN A 101 27.21 0.98 -11.26
CA ASN A 101 28.65 1.24 -11.33
C ASN A 101 29.33 1.21 -9.96
N TYR A 102 28.57 1.33 -8.87
CA TYR A 102 29.13 1.46 -7.52
C TYR A 102 28.32 0.67 -6.49
N TYR A 103 29.03 0.07 -5.54
CA TYR A 103 28.47 -0.56 -4.35
C TYR A 103 29.21 -0.08 -3.11
N TYR A 104 28.58 -0.20 -1.94
CA TYR A 104 29.24 -0.02 -0.66
C TYR A 104 29.40 -1.35 0.05
N ASP A 105 30.62 -1.69 0.45
CA ASP A 105 30.93 -2.97 1.09
C ASP A 105 30.23 -3.10 2.44
N ALA A 106 29.55 -4.23 2.64
CA ALA A 106 28.73 -4.52 3.81
C ALA A 106 29.29 -5.70 4.62
N VAL A 107 30.52 -6.16 4.32
CA VAL A 107 31.15 -7.27 5.05
C VAL A 107 31.57 -6.82 6.44
N GLY A 108 30.98 -7.43 7.47
CA GLY A 108 31.31 -7.18 8.87
C GLY A 108 30.70 -5.91 9.49
N ILE A 109 29.88 -5.19 8.73
CA ILE A 109 29.13 -4.00 9.16
C ILE A 109 27.67 -4.09 8.69
N GLU A 110 26.79 -3.23 9.22
CA GLU A 110 25.47 -3.00 8.60
C GLU A 110 25.51 -1.67 7.87
N VAL A 111 25.05 -1.65 6.63
CA VAL A 111 25.02 -0.47 5.75
C VAL A 111 23.60 -0.29 5.26
N GLY A 112 23.08 0.93 5.28
CA GLY A 112 21.81 1.19 4.65
C GLY A 112 21.32 2.61 4.83
N ASP A 113 20.07 2.85 4.49
CA ASP A 113 19.59 4.18 4.17
C ASP A 113 18.19 4.44 4.73
N GLU A 114 17.87 5.71 4.91
CA GLU A 114 16.53 6.15 5.25
C GLU A 114 15.55 5.93 4.09
N VAL A 115 14.31 5.62 4.47
CA VAL A 115 13.17 5.64 3.57
C VAL A 115 12.12 6.53 4.20
N ASP A 116 11.81 7.61 3.50
CA ASP A 116 10.72 8.53 3.83
C ASP A 116 9.42 8.06 3.17
N LEU A 117 8.45 7.74 4.02
CA LEU A 117 7.12 7.23 3.68
C LEU A 117 6.02 8.28 3.90
N GLU A 118 6.36 9.57 4.01
CA GLU A 118 5.44 10.70 4.27
C GLU A 118 4.18 10.73 3.38
N ALA A 119 4.19 10.06 2.22
CA ALA A 119 3.04 9.96 1.31
C ALA A 119 1.86 9.12 1.84
N MET A 120 2.06 8.24 2.82
CA MET A 120 0.99 7.44 3.45
C MET A 120 1.05 7.69 4.94
N SER A 121 -0.02 8.09 5.63
CA SER A 121 0.06 8.42 7.07
C SER A 121 -0.11 7.23 8.01
N SER A 122 -0.78 6.16 7.55
CA SER A 122 -1.03 4.94 8.32
C SER A 122 -0.74 3.74 7.43
N ARG A 123 0.46 3.17 7.53
CA ARG A 123 0.92 2.14 6.59
C ARG A 123 1.39 0.85 7.25
N ILE A 124 1.21 -0.25 6.53
CA ILE A 124 1.84 -1.53 6.80
C ILE A 124 2.74 -1.88 5.61
N LEU A 125 4.03 -2.11 5.87
CA LEU A 125 4.95 -2.65 4.87
C LEU A 125 4.62 -4.11 4.64
N THR A 126 4.54 -4.48 3.37
CA THR A 126 4.23 -5.84 2.92
C THR A 126 5.41 -6.50 2.25
N SER A 127 6.16 -5.74 1.44
CA SER A 127 7.36 -6.26 0.81
C SER A 127 8.45 -5.19 0.65
N PHE A 128 9.66 -5.66 0.44
CA PHE A 128 10.86 -4.86 0.31
C PHE A 128 11.81 -5.58 -0.64
N ASP A 129 12.34 -4.87 -1.64
CA ASP A 129 13.35 -5.44 -2.51
C ASP A 129 14.57 -4.52 -2.66
N PHE A 130 15.74 -5.13 -2.73
CA PHE A 130 17.02 -4.43 -2.82
C PHE A 130 18.00 -5.20 -3.70
N GLU A 131 19.12 -4.54 -4.02
CA GLU A 131 20.20 -5.15 -4.79
C GLU A 131 21.52 -5.15 -4.04
N TYR A 132 22.25 -6.26 -4.19
CA TYR A 132 23.62 -6.39 -3.73
C TYR A 132 24.50 -6.98 -4.82
N TRP A 133 25.80 -6.71 -4.73
CA TRP A 133 26.83 -7.38 -5.52
C TRP A 133 27.82 -8.11 -4.63
N SER A 134 28.36 -9.23 -5.09
CA SER A 134 29.51 -9.88 -4.46
C SER A 134 30.47 -10.52 -5.46
N ASP A 135 31.71 -10.74 -5.04
CA ASP A 135 32.71 -11.55 -5.76
C ASP A 135 32.88 -12.97 -5.18
N ILE A 136 31.88 -13.47 -4.45
CA ILE A 136 31.96 -14.77 -3.78
C ILE A 136 32.29 -15.88 -4.77
N SER A 137 33.32 -16.66 -4.45
CA SER A 137 33.74 -17.83 -5.23
C SER A 137 33.07 -19.11 -4.71
N GLY A 138 33.04 -20.15 -5.54
CA GLY A 138 32.31 -21.40 -5.22
C GLY A 138 32.82 -22.20 -4.01
N SER A 139 33.98 -21.84 -3.43
CA SER A 139 34.49 -22.45 -2.20
C SER A 139 34.22 -21.64 -0.93
N GLN A 140 33.68 -20.42 -1.08
CA GLN A 140 33.42 -19.49 0.02
C GLN A 140 31.97 -19.56 0.46
N SER A 141 31.69 -19.05 1.66
CA SER A 141 30.33 -18.97 2.21
C SER A 141 30.11 -17.63 2.90
N ALA A 142 28.97 -16.99 2.61
CA ALA A 142 28.55 -15.78 3.29
C ALA A 142 27.03 -15.74 3.43
N THR A 143 26.57 -15.09 4.50
CA THR A 143 25.15 -14.85 4.77
C THR A 143 24.88 -13.38 4.96
N GLY A 144 23.84 -12.86 4.32
CA GLY A 144 23.33 -11.51 4.49
C GLY A 144 22.10 -11.47 5.40
N LEU A 145 21.86 -10.32 6.02
CA LEU A 145 20.61 -10.02 6.73
C LEU A 145 20.13 -8.62 6.36
N ILE A 146 18.83 -8.51 6.10
CA ILE A 146 18.13 -7.22 6.05
C ILE A 146 17.54 -6.94 7.42
N ARG A 147 17.65 -5.68 7.85
CA ARG A 147 17.00 -5.16 9.05
C ARG A 147 16.33 -3.84 8.77
N ILE A 148 15.20 -3.62 9.44
CA ILE A 148 14.47 -2.35 9.40
C ILE A 148 14.42 -1.80 10.83
N TYR A 149 14.80 -0.54 10.99
CA TYR A 149 14.81 0.19 12.25
C TYR A 149 13.86 1.38 12.16
N SER A 150 13.28 1.77 13.30
CA SER A 150 12.68 3.10 13.42
C SER A 150 13.77 4.16 13.59
N ASN A 151 13.53 5.37 13.09
CA ASN A 151 14.42 6.52 13.28
C ASN A 151 14.09 7.27 14.60
N ASP A 152 13.98 6.52 15.69
CA ASP A 152 13.62 7.00 17.03
C ASP A 152 14.80 6.97 18.03
N GLY A 153 16.03 6.80 17.53
CA GLY A 153 17.24 6.85 18.34
C GLY A 153 17.63 8.26 18.78
N ASP A 154 18.79 8.38 19.43
CA ASP A 154 19.30 9.70 19.85
C ASP A 154 19.54 10.62 18.66
N SER A 155 19.39 11.92 18.90
CA SER A 155 19.72 12.91 17.89
C SER A 155 21.20 12.88 17.53
N TYR A 156 21.50 12.81 16.24
CA TYR A 156 22.86 12.75 15.72
C TYR A 156 23.24 14.07 15.07
N VAL A 157 24.46 14.55 15.31
CA VAL A 157 24.98 15.77 14.66
C VAL A 157 25.91 15.31 13.54
N GLY A 158 25.52 15.55 12.28
CA GLY A 158 26.14 14.99 11.07
C GLY A 158 27.57 15.46 10.74
N VAL A 159 28.06 15.03 9.56
CA VAL A 159 29.38 15.34 9.00
C VAL A 159 29.21 16.20 7.72
N GLY A 160 29.78 17.42 7.67
CA GLY A 160 29.77 18.31 6.48
C GLY A 160 28.41 18.93 6.14
N VAL A 161 28.27 20.08 5.48
CA VAL A 161 29.19 20.91 4.70
C VAL A 161 29.28 22.31 5.32
N SER A 162 30.39 22.63 5.98
CA SER A 162 30.77 24.01 6.37
C SER A 162 29.60 24.97 6.66
N ALA A 163 28.76 24.67 7.65
CA ALA A 163 27.97 25.70 8.34
C ALA A 163 27.51 25.20 9.72
N PRO A 164 27.73 25.98 10.79
CA PRO A 164 26.92 25.87 12.00
C PRO A 164 25.46 26.20 11.64
N GLY A 165 24.53 25.25 11.84
CA GLY A 165 23.09 25.45 11.63
C GLY A 165 22.52 25.11 10.24
N GLY A 166 23.10 24.17 9.48
CA GLY A 166 22.47 23.66 8.24
C GLY A 166 21.33 22.68 8.57
N ALA A 167 20.10 23.02 8.19
CA ALA A 167 18.92 22.20 8.44
C ALA A 167 18.91 20.92 7.57
N GLY A 168 18.65 19.78 8.22
CA GLY A 168 18.13 18.56 7.56
C GLY A 168 19.17 17.52 7.15
N TYR A 169 19.67 16.74 8.11
CA TYR A 169 20.16 15.37 7.90
C TYR A 169 19.68 14.51 9.09
N GLY A 170 19.28 13.26 8.84
CA GLY A 170 18.60 12.31 9.75
C GLY A 170 18.61 12.70 11.23
N SER A 171 17.55 13.38 11.69
CA SER A 171 17.51 14.07 13.00
C SER A 171 17.76 13.15 14.18
N ASN A 172 17.55 11.85 13.99
CA ASN A 172 17.76 10.78 14.95
C ASN A 172 18.39 9.58 14.24
N GLN A 173 19.39 8.97 14.88
CA GLN A 173 19.98 7.72 14.40
C GLN A 173 18.94 6.57 14.42
N PRO A 174 19.18 5.48 13.69
CA PRO A 174 18.35 4.29 13.78
C PRO A 174 18.31 3.77 15.23
N GLY A 175 17.11 3.54 15.74
CA GLY A 175 16.85 3.17 17.13
C GLY A 175 16.38 1.72 17.25
N ARG A 176 15.07 1.55 17.44
CA ARG A 176 14.47 0.23 17.68
C ARG A 176 14.44 -0.62 16.40
N LEU A 177 14.92 -1.87 16.51
CA LEU A 177 14.77 -2.88 15.46
C LEU A 177 13.29 -3.27 15.33
N LEU A 178 12.74 -3.09 14.14
CA LEU A 178 11.35 -3.40 13.79
C LEU A 178 11.22 -4.76 13.11
N TYR A 179 12.18 -5.09 12.23
CA TYR A 179 12.18 -6.33 11.47
C TYR A 179 13.60 -6.81 11.18
N GLN A 180 13.77 -8.12 11.09
CA GLN A 180 14.97 -8.78 10.59
C GLN A 180 14.56 -9.94 9.70
N SER A 181 15.16 -10.04 8.51
CA SER A 181 14.89 -11.11 7.57
C SER A 181 15.43 -12.46 8.04
N SER A 182 14.97 -13.53 7.40
CA SER A 182 15.71 -14.79 7.38
C SER A 182 17.11 -14.60 6.73
N PRO A 183 18.11 -15.42 7.05
CA PRO A 183 19.43 -15.33 6.43
C PRO A 183 19.37 -15.51 4.90
N ILE A 184 19.99 -14.58 4.19
CA ILE A 184 20.12 -14.60 2.73
C ILE A 184 21.45 -15.28 2.39
N ASN A 185 21.43 -16.32 1.57
CA ASN A 185 22.66 -16.92 1.05
C ASN A 185 23.25 -15.99 -0.02
N ILE A 186 24.49 -15.52 0.18
CA ILE A 186 25.13 -14.60 -0.75
C ILE A 186 25.57 -15.35 -2.00
N ALA A 187 25.16 -14.83 -3.15
CA ALA A 187 25.50 -15.35 -4.47
C ALA A 187 26.45 -14.39 -5.21
N ASN A 188 27.20 -14.95 -6.16
CA ASN A 188 28.16 -14.21 -6.97
C ASN A 188 27.46 -13.26 -7.95
N GLY A 189 28.08 -12.11 -8.21
CA GLY A 189 27.57 -11.10 -9.13
C GLY A 189 26.49 -10.21 -8.53
N LEU A 190 25.74 -9.55 -9.42
CA LEU A 190 24.60 -8.70 -9.06
C LEU A 190 23.37 -9.56 -8.79
N ASN A 191 22.72 -9.32 -7.66
CA ASN A 191 21.55 -10.06 -7.21
C ASN A 191 20.47 -9.09 -6.73
N THR A 192 19.23 -9.36 -7.12
CA THR A 192 18.03 -8.71 -6.57
C THR A 192 17.39 -9.67 -5.59
N VAL A 193 17.04 -9.18 -4.41
CA VAL A 193 16.37 -9.96 -3.37
C VAL A 193 15.04 -9.30 -3.07
N LEU A 194 13.96 -10.07 -3.19
CA LEU A 194 12.64 -9.72 -2.69
C LEU A 194 12.45 -10.35 -1.31
N ILE A 195 11.94 -9.54 -0.38
CA ILE A 195 11.46 -9.95 0.93
C ILE A 195 9.97 -9.63 0.94
N ASP A 196 9.13 -10.66 0.95
CA ASP A 196 7.67 -10.59 0.77
C ASP A 196 6.89 -11.11 1.99
N ASP A 197 7.59 -11.40 3.09
CA ASP A 197 7.03 -11.88 4.34
C ASP A 197 6.91 -10.78 5.41
N ILE A 198 6.78 -9.52 4.99
CA ILE A 198 6.71 -8.37 5.89
C ILE A 198 5.23 -8.07 6.17
N LEU A 199 4.84 -7.97 7.43
CA LEU A 199 3.56 -7.39 7.86
C LEU A 199 3.86 -6.45 9.02
N LEU A 200 4.46 -5.31 8.69
CA LEU A 200 5.09 -4.43 9.66
C LEU A 200 4.44 -3.05 9.67
N VAL A 201 3.87 -2.69 10.82
CA VAL A 201 3.48 -1.30 11.09
C VAL A 201 4.75 -0.47 11.28
N VAL A 202 4.91 0.56 10.47
CA VAL A 202 6.10 1.43 10.51
C VAL A 202 5.76 2.90 10.76
N PRO A 203 6.69 3.66 11.38
CA PRO A 203 6.63 5.11 11.39
C PRO A 203 6.78 5.72 9.98
N GLU A 204 6.64 7.04 9.89
CA GLU A 204 6.84 7.81 8.64
C GLU A 204 8.24 7.68 8.07
N LYS A 205 9.26 7.45 8.91
CA LYS A 205 10.65 7.27 8.48
C LYS A 205 11.24 6.03 9.12
N ILE A 206 11.81 5.18 8.28
CA ILE A 206 12.54 3.99 8.68
C ILE A 206 13.94 4.02 8.10
N THR A 207 14.87 3.28 8.71
CA THR A 207 16.16 2.96 8.10
C THR A 207 16.21 1.47 7.86
N TRP A 208 16.42 1.09 6.61
CA TRP A 208 16.73 -0.30 6.28
C TRP A 208 18.24 -0.47 6.20
N THR A 209 18.74 -1.66 6.48
CA THR A 209 20.16 -1.98 6.39
C THR A 209 20.39 -3.38 5.86
N PHE A 210 21.51 -3.56 5.20
CA PHE A 210 22.07 -4.84 4.79
C PHE A 210 23.42 -5.05 5.46
N GLY A 211 23.62 -6.22 6.05
CA GLY A 211 24.92 -6.62 6.60
C GLY A 211 25.30 -8.03 6.17
N VAL A 212 26.57 -8.22 5.81
CA VAL A 212 27.11 -9.51 5.36
C VAL A 212 28.06 -10.08 6.41
N THR A 213 27.86 -11.35 6.74
CA THR A 213 28.74 -12.11 7.64
C THR A 213 29.42 -13.23 6.86
N THR A 214 30.74 -13.31 6.96
CA THR A 214 31.56 -14.37 6.38
C THR A 214 32.88 -14.52 7.15
N SER A 215 33.50 -15.70 7.08
CA SER A 215 34.88 -15.93 7.51
C SER A 215 35.88 -15.87 6.35
N ASP A 216 35.39 -15.78 5.12
CA ASP A 216 36.21 -15.75 3.90
C ASP A 216 36.55 -14.32 3.50
N ALA A 217 37.66 -14.17 2.78
CA ALA A 217 38.03 -12.89 2.18
C ALA A 217 37.30 -12.70 0.85
N LEU A 218 36.21 -11.93 0.88
CA LEU A 218 35.40 -11.54 -0.28
C LEU A 218 34.85 -10.12 -0.07
N ASN A 219 34.36 -9.51 -1.14
CA ASN A 219 33.61 -8.26 -1.12
C ASN A 219 32.13 -8.57 -1.36
N ALA A 220 31.25 -7.94 -0.57
CA ALA A 220 29.82 -8.07 -0.76
C ALA A 220 29.13 -6.82 -0.20
N GLY A 221 28.28 -6.19 -1.01
CA GLY A 221 27.77 -4.88 -0.65
C GLY A 221 26.53 -4.46 -1.41
N VAL A 222 25.88 -3.43 -0.88
CA VAL A 222 24.64 -2.87 -1.42
C VAL A 222 24.94 -1.92 -2.57
N ILE A 223 24.08 -1.93 -3.60
CA ILE A 223 24.24 -1.10 -4.80
C ILE A 223 23.76 0.33 -4.55
N PHE A 224 24.57 1.31 -4.93
CA PHE A 224 24.17 2.72 -4.92
C PHE A 224 23.10 3.00 -5.98
N SER A 225 22.29 4.02 -5.75
CA SER A 225 21.17 4.39 -6.61
C SER A 225 21.05 5.90 -6.81
N GLY A 226 20.08 6.28 -7.64
CA GLY A 226 19.71 7.67 -7.86
C GLY A 226 18.71 8.21 -6.82
N THR A 227 18.10 9.33 -7.16
CA THR A 227 17.00 9.90 -6.37
C THR A 227 15.79 8.98 -6.39
N ALA A 228 15.21 8.73 -5.21
CA ALA A 228 13.98 7.95 -5.08
C ALA A 228 12.77 8.70 -5.68
N ASN A 229 11.86 7.95 -6.31
CA ASN A 229 10.55 8.42 -6.73
C ASN A 229 9.60 7.21 -6.98
N PRO A 230 8.48 7.07 -6.25
CA PRO A 230 8.05 7.90 -5.12
C PRO A 230 8.95 7.71 -3.88
N GLY A 231 8.65 8.46 -2.83
CA GLY A 231 9.42 8.47 -1.58
C GLY A 231 10.64 9.39 -1.62
N GLY A 232 11.34 9.46 -0.49
CA GLY A 232 12.55 10.26 -0.37
C GLY A 232 13.61 9.52 0.43
N SER A 233 14.87 9.80 0.11
CA SER A 233 16.00 9.54 0.98
C SER A 233 16.92 10.76 0.93
N LEU A 234 17.69 10.94 2.00
CA LEU A 234 18.63 12.04 2.14
C LEU A 234 19.94 11.71 1.43
N ASP A 235 20.75 12.73 1.14
CA ASP A 235 22.05 12.54 0.47
C ASP A 235 23.13 12.05 1.45
N ASP A 236 22.86 10.94 2.12
CA ASP A 236 23.71 10.28 3.11
C ASP A 236 23.32 8.79 3.24
N PHE A 237 23.99 8.06 4.13
CA PHE A 237 23.58 6.72 4.54
C PHE A 237 24.14 6.39 5.93
N TRP A 238 23.54 5.39 6.59
CA TRP A 238 23.95 4.89 7.88
C TRP A 238 24.89 3.69 7.80
N LEU A 239 25.88 3.72 8.70
CA LEU A 239 26.74 2.60 9.01
C LEU A 239 26.55 2.19 10.47
N LYS A 240 26.39 0.90 10.71
CA LYS A 240 26.45 0.32 12.04
C LYS A 240 27.77 -0.42 12.21
N THR A 241 28.64 0.14 13.02
CA THR A 241 29.95 -0.42 13.34
C THR A 241 29.92 -1.03 14.75
N ALA A 242 31.04 -1.62 15.18
CA ALA A 242 31.18 -2.11 16.55
C ALA A 242 31.07 -0.99 17.61
N THR A 243 31.26 0.27 17.21
CA THR A 243 31.21 1.44 18.11
C THR A 243 29.86 2.17 18.10
N GLY A 244 28.95 1.84 17.19
CA GLY A 244 27.61 2.42 17.12
C GLY A 244 27.21 2.81 15.70
N TRP A 245 26.24 3.72 15.60
CA TRP A 245 25.80 4.28 14.33
C TRP A 245 26.68 5.47 13.92
N GLU A 246 27.02 5.50 12.64
CA GLU A 246 27.80 6.54 12.01
C GLU A 246 27.10 6.97 10.72
N LEU A 247 26.88 8.28 10.57
CA LEU A 247 26.38 8.85 9.32
C LEU A 247 27.54 9.03 8.35
N ASN A 248 27.34 8.65 7.09
CA ASN A 248 28.37 8.72 6.07
C ASN A 248 27.83 9.33 4.76
N GLN A 249 28.75 9.90 3.98
CA GLN A 249 28.53 10.36 2.62
C GLN A 249 29.71 9.84 1.80
N GLY A 250 29.46 9.20 0.67
CA GLY A 250 30.48 8.53 -0.14
C GLY A 250 31.57 9.50 -0.62
N GLY A 251 32.66 9.65 0.14
CA GLY A 251 33.81 10.45 -0.27
C GLY A 251 34.48 9.84 -1.50
N GLY A 252 34.35 10.49 -2.66
CA GLY A 252 35.02 10.06 -3.89
C GLY A 252 34.11 9.58 -5.02
N LEU A 253 32.79 9.61 -4.85
CA LEU A 253 31.87 9.61 -5.98
C LEU A 253 32.02 10.96 -6.70
N THR A 254 32.91 11.03 -7.69
CA THR A 254 33.12 12.24 -8.52
C THR A 254 31.93 12.53 -9.44
N ASP A 255 30.92 11.67 -9.40
CA ASP A 255 29.65 11.87 -10.07
C ASP A 255 28.73 12.69 -9.15
N THR A 256 28.55 13.97 -9.48
CA THR A 256 27.68 14.89 -8.74
C THR A 256 26.19 14.53 -8.79
N SER A 257 25.83 13.35 -9.34
CA SER A 257 24.46 12.83 -9.41
C SER A 257 24.15 11.73 -8.39
N SER A 258 25.14 11.13 -7.72
CA SER A 258 24.86 10.15 -6.67
C SER A 258 24.39 10.87 -5.41
N THR A 259 23.12 10.71 -5.08
CA THR A 259 22.51 11.21 -3.84
C THR A 259 22.80 10.28 -2.67
N ASN A 260 23.94 9.56 -2.69
CA ASN A 260 24.36 8.57 -1.68
C ASN A 260 23.33 7.51 -1.26
N ASN A 261 22.21 7.43 -1.97
CA ASN A 261 21.13 6.48 -1.75
C ASN A 261 21.53 5.06 -2.13
N PHE A 262 20.83 4.09 -1.55
CA PHE A 262 20.92 2.69 -1.96
C PHE A 262 19.68 2.24 -2.73
N ARG A 263 19.91 1.29 -3.65
CA ARG A 263 18.86 0.67 -4.45
C ARG A 263 17.94 -0.10 -3.51
N ALA A 264 16.73 0.44 -3.33
CA ALA A 264 15.63 -0.23 -2.67
C ALA A 264 14.29 0.14 -3.31
N LYS A 265 13.34 -0.76 -3.18
CA LYS A 265 11.95 -0.53 -3.51
C LYS A 265 11.10 -1.09 -2.38
N VAL A 266 10.21 -0.26 -1.86
CA VAL A 266 9.41 -0.55 -0.68
C VAL A 266 7.95 -0.52 -1.06
N PHE A 267 7.23 -1.48 -0.50
CA PHE A 267 5.85 -1.75 -0.79
C PHE A 267 5.04 -1.70 0.49
N ALA A 268 3.92 -0.99 0.45
CA ALA A 268 3.03 -0.84 1.57
C ALA A 268 1.60 -0.60 1.11
N TYR A 269 0.65 -0.76 2.02
CA TYR A 269 -0.73 -0.31 1.83
C TYR A 269 -1.14 0.64 2.97
N ASP A 270 -2.05 1.55 2.66
CA ASP A 270 -2.66 2.44 3.66
C ASP A 270 -3.79 1.69 4.37
N VAL A 271 -3.66 1.52 5.69
CA VAL A 271 -4.67 0.78 6.49
C VAL A 271 -6.01 1.51 6.55
N THR A 272 -6.07 2.80 6.22
CA THR A 272 -7.32 3.59 6.22
C THR A 272 -7.95 3.70 4.84
N SER A 273 -7.27 3.22 3.79
CA SER A 273 -7.80 3.21 2.43
C SER A 273 -8.78 2.05 2.25
N PRO A 274 -10.04 2.29 1.81
CA PRO A 274 -10.98 1.22 1.49
C PRO A 274 -10.58 0.45 0.22
N SER A 275 -9.52 0.87 -0.46
CA SER A 275 -9.00 0.22 -1.66
C SER A 275 -7.61 -0.35 -1.40
N ILE A 276 -7.34 -1.53 -1.94
CA ILE A 276 -6.02 -2.17 -1.95
C ILE A 276 -5.53 -2.32 -3.39
N VAL A 277 -4.24 -2.55 -3.59
CA VAL A 277 -3.69 -2.84 -4.92
C VAL A 277 -3.15 -4.27 -4.92
N TYR A 278 -3.70 -5.11 -5.79
CA TYR A 278 -3.24 -6.47 -6.03
C TYR A 278 -2.36 -6.53 -7.28
N THR A 279 -1.29 -7.31 -7.24
CA THR A 279 -0.53 -7.67 -8.45
C THR A 279 -0.16 -9.14 -8.37
N SER A 280 -0.50 -9.92 -9.39
CA SER A 280 -0.14 -11.33 -9.43
C SER A 280 1.36 -11.54 -9.67
N ASN A 281 1.85 -12.71 -9.30
CA ASN A 281 3.19 -13.15 -9.64
C ASN A 281 3.35 -13.34 -11.16
N PRO A 282 4.56 -13.14 -11.70
CA PRO A 282 4.84 -13.38 -13.11
C PRO A 282 4.41 -14.77 -13.59
N GLY A 283 3.66 -14.82 -14.68
CA GLY A 283 3.17 -16.04 -15.32
C GLY A 283 2.02 -16.75 -14.58
N PHE A 284 1.51 -16.21 -13.47
CA PHE A 284 0.39 -16.82 -12.75
C PHE A 284 -0.96 -16.59 -13.45
N GLN A 285 -1.78 -17.63 -13.46
CA GLN A 285 -3.17 -17.62 -13.91
C GLN A 285 -3.99 -18.51 -12.98
N GLY A 286 -5.26 -18.14 -12.77
CA GLY A 286 -6.18 -18.86 -11.90
C GLY A 286 -6.58 -18.05 -10.67
N SER A 287 -7.02 -18.74 -9.63
CA SER A 287 -7.59 -18.10 -8.44
C SER A 287 -6.52 -17.78 -7.41
N ASP A 288 -6.60 -16.58 -6.85
CA ASP A 288 -5.85 -16.15 -5.66
C ASP A 288 -6.80 -15.39 -4.72
N SER A 289 -6.36 -15.06 -3.51
CA SER A 289 -7.20 -14.33 -2.56
C SER A 289 -6.41 -13.60 -1.49
N VAL A 290 -7.02 -12.58 -0.90
CA VAL A 290 -6.54 -11.94 0.33
C VAL A 290 -7.63 -11.92 1.38
N THR A 291 -7.29 -12.30 2.61
CA THR A 291 -8.20 -12.15 3.76
C THR A 291 -7.81 -10.93 4.57
N TYR A 292 -8.81 -10.12 4.92
CA TYR A 292 -8.62 -8.87 5.64
C TYR A 292 -9.63 -8.72 6.78
N LYS A 293 -9.18 -8.03 7.83
CA LYS A 293 -9.98 -7.62 8.97
C LYS A 293 -10.25 -6.12 8.91
N VAL A 294 -11.49 -5.72 9.16
CA VAL A 294 -11.92 -4.32 9.30
C VAL A 294 -12.17 -4.02 10.77
N LEU A 295 -11.64 -2.90 11.25
CA LEU A 295 -11.74 -2.41 12.62
C LEU A 295 -12.36 -1.00 12.62
N ASP A 296 -13.27 -0.72 13.55
CA ASP A 296 -13.92 0.60 13.71
C ASP A 296 -13.18 1.56 14.67
N GLY A 297 -12.11 1.10 15.31
CA GLY A 297 -11.38 1.85 16.34
C GLY A 297 -12.12 2.01 17.68
N LYS A 298 -13.29 1.38 17.83
CA LYS A 298 -14.15 1.35 19.02
C LYS A 298 -14.36 -0.06 19.59
N GLY A 299 -13.83 -1.07 18.91
CA GLY A 299 -13.79 -2.46 19.34
C GLY A 299 -14.67 -3.40 18.52
N GLY A 300 -15.37 -2.88 17.50
CA GLY A 300 -16.00 -3.69 16.47
C GLY A 300 -14.97 -4.20 15.46
N GLU A 301 -15.14 -5.45 15.08
CA GLU A 301 -14.30 -6.15 14.12
C GLU A 301 -15.16 -6.97 13.17
N THR A 302 -14.76 -7.06 11.90
CA THR A 302 -15.30 -8.02 10.94
C THR A 302 -14.20 -8.51 9.99
N VAL A 303 -14.41 -9.63 9.32
CA VAL A 303 -13.46 -10.25 8.41
C VAL A 303 -14.16 -10.58 7.09
N ALA A 304 -13.48 -10.35 5.98
CA ALA A 304 -13.93 -10.72 4.65
C ALA A 304 -12.74 -11.13 3.77
N THR A 305 -13.03 -11.71 2.62
CA THR A 305 -12.04 -12.17 1.64
C THR A 305 -12.33 -11.55 0.28
N ALA A 306 -11.30 -10.95 -0.32
CA ALA A 306 -11.35 -10.57 -1.72
C ALA A 306 -10.69 -11.68 -2.54
N TYR A 307 -11.43 -12.23 -3.50
CA TYR A 307 -10.98 -13.27 -4.41
C TYR A 307 -10.58 -12.65 -5.75
N PHE A 308 -9.51 -13.18 -6.34
CA PHE A 308 -8.96 -12.73 -7.61
C PHE A 308 -9.03 -13.85 -8.63
N ASN A 309 -9.60 -13.58 -9.79
CA ASN A 309 -9.54 -14.45 -10.95
C ASN A 309 -8.54 -13.86 -11.95
N VAL A 310 -7.32 -14.41 -11.96
CA VAL A 310 -6.18 -13.87 -12.71
C VAL A 310 -6.17 -14.41 -14.14
N GLN A 311 -6.26 -13.51 -15.12
CA GLN A 311 -6.34 -13.83 -16.55
C GLN A 311 -5.19 -13.20 -17.34
N THR A 312 -4.69 -13.86 -18.39
CA THR A 312 -3.56 -13.34 -19.20
C THR A 312 -3.91 -12.29 -20.24
N SER A 313 -5.18 -11.99 -20.45
CA SER A 313 -5.59 -11.03 -21.48
C SER A 313 -6.83 -10.27 -21.06
N PHE A 314 -6.83 -8.98 -21.37
CA PHE A 314 -7.98 -8.08 -21.24
C PHE A 314 -9.22 -8.57 -22.02
N PHE A 315 -9.02 -9.37 -23.08
CA PHE A 315 -10.09 -10.05 -23.82
C PHE A 315 -10.75 -11.24 -23.07
N GLY A 316 -10.33 -11.52 -21.84
CA GLY A 316 -10.93 -12.54 -20.99
C GLY A 316 -11.41 -12.03 -19.63
N LEU A 317 -11.30 -10.72 -19.37
CA LEU A 317 -12.00 -10.05 -18.26
C LEU A 317 -13.39 -9.65 -18.73
N ASP A 318 -14.38 -9.66 -17.84
CA ASP A 318 -15.78 -9.33 -18.08
C ASP A 318 -16.32 -8.66 -16.80
N GLY A 319 -16.02 -7.37 -16.66
CA GLY A 319 -16.04 -6.61 -15.41
C GLY A 319 -17.42 -6.44 -14.78
N ASP A 320 -18.46 -6.40 -15.60
CA ASP A 320 -19.86 -6.36 -15.19
C ASP A 320 -20.59 -7.71 -15.34
N MET A 321 -19.86 -8.72 -15.81
CA MET A 321 -20.31 -10.11 -15.99
C MET A 321 -21.50 -10.24 -16.96
N ASP A 322 -21.56 -9.37 -17.96
CA ASP A 322 -22.63 -9.34 -18.95
C ASP A 322 -22.37 -10.27 -20.16
N GLY A 323 -21.14 -10.78 -20.26
CA GLY A 323 -20.69 -11.71 -21.29
C GLY A 323 -19.94 -11.07 -22.45
N LEU A 324 -19.75 -9.75 -22.46
CA LEU A 324 -18.84 -9.03 -23.36
C LEU A 324 -17.52 -8.75 -22.63
N PRO A 325 -16.38 -9.31 -23.07
CA PRO A 325 -15.14 -9.06 -22.37
C PRO A 325 -14.71 -7.59 -22.41
N ASP A 326 -14.09 -7.05 -21.36
CA ASP A 326 -13.66 -5.63 -21.26
C ASP A 326 -12.87 -5.15 -22.50
N GLY A 327 -12.04 -6.05 -23.06
CA GLY A 327 -11.28 -5.77 -24.28
C GLY A 327 -12.10 -5.65 -25.55
N GLU A 328 -13.24 -6.32 -25.58
CA GLU A 328 -14.25 -6.20 -26.63
C GLU A 328 -15.16 -4.98 -26.36
N GLU A 329 -15.52 -4.69 -25.12
CA GLU A 329 -16.26 -3.49 -24.73
C GLU A 329 -15.56 -2.19 -25.14
N ALA A 330 -14.25 -2.11 -24.91
CA ALA A 330 -13.43 -1.00 -25.40
C ALA A 330 -13.47 -0.83 -26.93
N LEU A 331 -13.73 -1.91 -27.69
CA LEU A 331 -13.89 -1.88 -29.14
C LEU A 331 -15.30 -1.43 -29.57
N TRP A 332 -16.32 -1.79 -28.80
CA TRP A 332 -17.72 -1.39 -29.01
C TRP A 332 -18.04 0.01 -28.46
N GLY A 333 -17.18 0.54 -27.59
CA GLY A 333 -17.37 1.85 -26.96
C GLY A 333 -18.31 1.82 -25.76
N THR A 334 -18.49 0.65 -25.14
CA THR A 334 -19.26 0.43 -23.92
C THR A 334 -18.38 0.59 -22.67
N ASP A 335 -18.99 0.67 -21.49
CA ASP A 335 -18.29 0.86 -20.21
C ASP A 335 -18.15 -0.50 -19.48
N PRO A 336 -16.91 -1.03 -19.30
CA PRO A 336 -16.67 -2.35 -18.68
C PRO A 336 -17.15 -2.59 -17.26
N ALA A 337 -17.74 -1.59 -16.63
CA ALA A 337 -18.34 -1.68 -15.31
C ALA A 337 -19.87 -1.56 -15.34
N VAL A 338 -20.49 -1.46 -16.52
CA VAL A 338 -21.90 -1.13 -16.69
C VAL A 338 -22.58 -2.16 -17.58
N TRP A 339 -23.33 -3.05 -16.92
CA TRP A 339 -24.08 -4.14 -17.56
C TRP A 339 -24.97 -3.72 -18.75
N ASP A 340 -25.36 -2.46 -18.86
CA ASP A 340 -26.22 -1.90 -19.93
C ASP A 340 -25.81 -0.43 -20.14
N THR A 341 -24.94 -0.19 -21.13
CA THR A 341 -24.29 1.12 -21.33
C THR A 341 -25.29 2.21 -21.74
N ASP A 342 -26.27 1.89 -22.58
CA ASP A 342 -27.23 2.86 -23.11
C ASP A 342 -28.56 2.93 -22.33
N GLY A 343 -28.74 2.04 -21.36
CA GLY A 343 -29.81 2.03 -20.38
C GLY A 343 -31.15 1.55 -20.96
N ASP A 344 -31.12 0.73 -22.00
CA ASP A 344 -32.30 0.34 -22.75
C ASP A 344 -32.97 -0.96 -22.26
N GLY A 345 -32.30 -1.64 -21.33
CA GLY A 345 -32.72 -2.87 -20.65
C GLY A 345 -32.13 -4.16 -21.21
N PHE A 346 -31.22 -4.10 -22.19
CA PHE A 346 -30.41 -5.23 -22.66
C PHE A 346 -28.95 -5.05 -22.24
N SER A 347 -28.23 -6.15 -22.07
CA SER A 347 -26.81 -6.06 -21.73
C SER A 347 -25.97 -5.85 -22.98
N ASP A 348 -24.86 -5.13 -22.86
CA ASP A 348 -23.93 -4.87 -23.96
C ASP A 348 -23.50 -6.18 -24.66
N GLY A 349 -23.23 -7.23 -23.89
CA GLY A 349 -22.96 -8.59 -24.34
C GLY A 349 -24.15 -9.30 -25.01
N GLU A 350 -25.38 -9.14 -24.51
CA GLU A 350 -26.59 -9.65 -25.18
C GLU A 350 -26.75 -8.98 -26.56
N GLU A 351 -26.49 -7.68 -26.64
CA GLU A 351 -26.61 -6.88 -27.84
C GLU A 351 -25.58 -7.24 -28.91
N VAL A 352 -24.30 -7.28 -28.55
CA VAL A 352 -23.23 -7.71 -29.46
C VAL A 352 -23.46 -9.14 -29.95
N TRP A 353 -23.88 -10.04 -29.06
CA TRP A 353 -24.19 -11.42 -29.42
C TRP A 353 -25.38 -11.53 -30.38
N MET A 354 -26.40 -10.69 -30.20
CA MET A 354 -27.61 -10.67 -31.03
C MET A 354 -27.49 -9.74 -32.24
N GLY A 355 -26.39 -9.01 -32.37
CA GLY A 355 -26.03 -8.15 -33.49
C GLY A 355 -26.70 -6.78 -33.50
N SER A 356 -27.12 -6.26 -32.34
CA SER A 356 -27.54 -4.86 -32.16
C SER A 356 -26.38 -3.98 -31.65
N ASN A 357 -26.57 -2.66 -31.60
CA ASN A 357 -25.56 -1.71 -31.19
C ASN A 357 -25.70 -1.33 -29.70
N PRO A 358 -24.76 -1.75 -28.83
CA PRO A 358 -24.84 -1.55 -27.37
C PRO A 358 -24.66 -0.11 -26.87
N THR A 359 -24.66 0.86 -27.78
CA THR A 359 -24.50 2.29 -27.47
C THR A 359 -25.65 3.13 -28.03
N ASP A 360 -26.67 2.49 -28.59
CA ASP A 360 -27.83 3.13 -29.19
C ASP A 360 -29.12 2.55 -28.62
N MET A 361 -29.70 3.25 -27.64
CA MET A 361 -30.91 2.85 -26.91
C MET A 361 -32.16 2.55 -27.78
N PHE A 362 -32.08 2.83 -29.10
CA PHE A 362 -33.12 2.56 -30.08
C PHE A 362 -32.85 1.33 -30.95
N ASP A 363 -31.62 0.80 -30.99
CA ASP A 363 -31.22 -0.39 -31.74
C ASP A 363 -31.25 -1.61 -30.83
N LYS A 364 -32.45 -2.14 -30.57
CA LYS A 364 -32.66 -3.27 -29.64
C LYS A 364 -32.43 -4.63 -30.30
N PRO A 365 -31.95 -5.65 -29.56
CA PRO A 365 -31.93 -7.03 -30.01
C PRO A 365 -33.30 -7.50 -30.53
N PHE A 366 -33.33 -8.07 -31.73
CA PHE A 366 -34.56 -8.61 -32.28
C PHE A 366 -34.95 -9.91 -31.57
N LYS A 367 -35.80 -9.82 -30.54
CA LYS A 367 -36.49 -11.00 -30.01
C LYS A 367 -37.62 -11.36 -30.97
N SER A 368 -37.42 -12.40 -31.79
CA SER A 368 -38.56 -13.02 -32.45
C SER A 368 -39.44 -13.63 -31.37
N GLU A 369 -40.42 -12.88 -30.89
CA GLU A 369 -41.53 -13.41 -30.11
C GLU A 369 -42.12 -14.54 -30.96
N GLY A 370 -41.87 -15.78 -30.53
CA GLY A 370 -42.39 -16.98 -31.17
C GLY A 370 -43.90 -17.05 -31.01
N SER A 371 -44.61 -16.23 -31.77
CA SER A 371 -46.02 -16.39 -32.08
C SER A 371 -46.24 -15.82 -33.47
N SER A 372 -46.48 -16.72 -34.42
CA SER A 372 -46.79 -16.44 -35.82
C SER A 372 -48.13 -15.70 -35.97
N GLY A 373 -48.21 -14.45 -35.53
CA GLY A 373 -49.46 -13.69 -35.46
C GLY A 373 -49.35 -12.18 -35.70
N ASP A 374 -48.31 -11.51 -35.20
CA ASP A 374 -48.25 -10.04 -35.21
C ASP A 374 -47.04 -9.50 -36.01
N MET A 375 -47.03 -9.75 -37.31
CA MET A 375 -46.34 -8.82 -38.22
C MET A 375 -47.21 -7.55 -38.30
N PRO A 376 -46.75 -6.38 -37.84
CA PRO A 376 -47.49 -5.15 -38.06
C PRO A 376 -47.68 -4.94 -39.57
N VAL A 377 -48.90 -4.57 -39.97
CA VAL A 377 -49.21 -4.24 -41.36
C VAL A 377 -48.39 -3.02 -41.75
N LEU A 378 -47.28 -3.25 -42.44
CA LEU A 378 -46.52 -2.18 -43.08
C LEU A 378 -47.34 -1.65 -44.25
N THR A 379 -47.95 -0.49 -44.09
CA THR A 379 -48.48 0.28 -45.22
C THR A 379 -47.30 0.93 -45.93
N GLN A 380 -47.17 0.63 -47.23
CA GLN A 380 -46.27 1.35 -48.12
C GLN A 380 -46.69 2.83 -48.16
N GLU A 381 -45.76 3.74 -47.87
CA GLU A 381 -45.94 5.18 -48.09
C GLU A 381 -46.34 5.44 -49.57
N PRO A 382 -47.15 6.49 -49.85
CA PRO A 382 -47.75 6.71 -51.17
C PRO A 382 -46.76 6.89 -52.32
#